data_AF-A0A511H5B5-F1
#
_entry.id   AF-A0A511H5B5-F1
#
_cell.length_a   1.000
_cell.length_b   1.000
_cell.length_c   1.000
_cell.angle_alpha   90.00
_cell.angle_beta   90.00
_cell.angle_gamma   90.00
#
_symmetry.space_group_name_H-M   'P 1'
#
loop_
_entity.id
_entity.type
_entity.pdbx_description
1 polymer ?
#
loop_
_entity_poly.entity_id
_entity_poly.type
_entity_poly.pdbx_seq_one_letter_code
_entity_poly.pdbx_strand_id
1 'polypeptide(L)'
;MGTFQASRGFAFIFTHEGRATLEARFPFLVPYLAHVLDPIHATGLLPWHERLWGSRRERPAPNAFYLNLLLLDAGRGVGRHIDATLQEPSGVPDATPRHVSVLYLQVPERVRGGELRLLQNDTPVGEIRPREGLLVHFRGDLQHEVRPFTGSQEGATRASLVCEQYAFPPEALARIPAFRIQSKAGFAAYLDHQREQPGGGSVGTLE
;
A
#
# COMPACT_ATOMS: atom_id res chain seq x y z
N MET A 1 16.32 7.72 -3.70
CA MET A 1 15.57 6.93 -2.70
C MET A 1 14.62 7.84 -1.94
N GLY A 2 13.34 7.87 -2.33
CA GLY A 2 12.31 8.58 -1.59
C GLY A 2 11.99 7.81 -0.33
N THR A 3 12.61 8.16 0.78
CA THR A 3 12.31 7.55 2.07
C THR A 3 10.92 7.98 2.49
N PHE A 4 10.12 7.04 3.01
CA PHE A 4 8.83 7.25 3.67
C PHE A 4 8.96 8.07 4.97
N GLN A 5 9.71 9.18 4.96
CA GLN A 5 10.12 10.00 6.10
C GLN A 5 8.93 10.62 6.86
N ALA A 6 7.73 10.60 6.28
CA ALA A 6 6.50 11.11 6.90
C ALA A 6 5.49 10.02 7.32
N SER A 7 5.75 8.73 7.10
CA SER A 7 4.78 7.68 7.47
C SER A 7 4.86 7.36 8.97
N ARG A 8 3.86 7.76 9.74
CA ARG A 8 3.57 7.16 11.05
C ARG A 8 2.73 5.90 10.80
N GLY A 9 3.26 4.70 11.08
CA GLY A 9 2.53 3.46 10.82
C GLY A 9 3.36 2.19 10.99
N PHE A 10 2.67 1.06 11.10
CA PHE A 10 3.24 -0.27 10.98
C PHE A 10 3.09 -0.75 9.53
N ALA A 11 3.99 -1.62 9.10
CA ALA A 11 3.89 -2.33 7.85
C ALA A 11 3.99 -3.84 8.07
N PHE A 12 3.42 -4.60 7.15
CA PHE A 12 3.53 -6.05 7.10
C PHE A 12 4.34 -6.44 5.87
N ILE A 13 5.28 -7.34 6.07
CA ILE A 13 5.83 -8.16 4.98
C ILE A 13 5.20 -9.53 5.15
N PHE A 14 4.65 -10.08 4.07
CA PHE A 14 4.14 -11.44 4.10
C PHE A 14 4.21 -12.10 2.72
N THR A 15 4.25 -13.43 2.73
CA THR A 15 4.08 -14.28 1.55
C THR A 15 2.73 -14.99 1.63
N HIS A 16 2.38 -15.79 0.62
CA HIS A 16 1.19 -16.66 0.70
C HIS A 16 1.20 -17.59 1.91
N GLU A 17 2.38 -18.08 2.32
CA GLU A 17 2.54 -18.96 3.48
C GLU A 17 2.16 -18.26 4.79
N GLY A 18 2.63 -17.01 4.99
CA GLY A 18 2.33 -16.27 6.21
C GLY A 18 1.02 -15.49 6.19
N ARG A 19 0.26 -15.53 5.09
CA ARG A 19 -1.04 -14.85 4.98
C ARG A 19 -2.01 -15.32 6.06
N ALA A 20 -2.11 -16.63 6.31
CA ALA A 20 -3.01 -17.17 7.33
C ALA A 20 -2.68 -16.63 8.73
N THR A 21 -1.39 -16.47 9.04
CA THR A 21 -0.94 -15.86 10.31
C THR A 21 -1.33 -14.39 10.39
N LEU A 22 -1.16 -13.62 9.29
CA LEU A 22 -1.59 -12.23 9.23
C LEU A 22 -3.11 -12.10 9.45
N GLU A 23 -3.90 -12.92 8.76
CA GLU A 23 -5.37 -12.90 8.85
C GLU A 23 -5.89 -13.32 10.23
N ALA A 24 -5.28 -14.33 10.85
CA ALA A 24 -5.61 -14.73 12.22
C ALA A 24 -5.31 -13.62 13.23
N ARG A 25 -4.19 -12.90 13.05
CA ARG A 25 -3.75 -11.85 13.99
C ARG A 25 -4.45 -10.51 13.76
N PHE A 26 -4.86 -10.22 12.52
CA PHE A 26 -5.55 -8.99 12.13
C PHE A 26 -6.78 -9.30 11.27
N PRO A 27 -7.86 -9.86 11.86
CA PRO A 27 -9.04 -10.29 11.11
C PRO A 27 -9.72 -9.18 10.31
N PHE A 28 -9.61 -7.93 10.76
CA PHE A 28 -10.16 -6.77 10.05
C PHE A 28 -9.52 -6.52 8.68
N LEU A 29 -8.33 -7.08 8.40
CA LEU A 29 -7.70 -6.99 7.09
C LEU A 29 -8.20 -8.05 6.11
N VAL A 30 -8.89 -9.09 6.57
CA VAL A 30 -9.34 -10.21 5.71
C VAL A 30 -10.15 -9.74 4.50
N PRO A 31 -11.19 -8.87 4.65
CA PRO A 31 -11.96 -8.42 3.50
C PRO A 31 -11.11 -7.63 2.49
N TYR A 32 -10.20 -6.79 3.01
CA TYR A 32 -9.27 -6.02 2.20
C TYR A 32 -8.30 -6.92 1.42
N LEU A 33 -7.68 -7.90 2.09
CA LEU A 33 -6.74 -8.82 1.48
C LEU A 33 -7.43 -9.72 0.45
N ALA A 34 -8.66 -10.16 0.72
CA ALA A 34 -9.45 -10.92 -0.25
C ALA A 34 -9.67 -10.14 -1.56
N HIS A 35 -9.94 -8.83 -1.47
CA HIS A 35 -10.12 -7.99 -2.67
C HIS A 35 -8.79 -7.63 -3.34
N VAL A 36 -7.78 -7.23 -2.59
CA VAL A 36 -6.53 -6.72 -3.18
C VAL A 36 -5.67 -7.83 -3.78
N LEU A 37 -5.74 -9.04 -3.23
CA LEU A 37 -4.95 -10.18 -3.68
C LEU A 37 -5.67 -11.04 -4.72
N ASP A 38 -6.95 -10.79 -4.99
CA ASP A 38 -7.66 -11.49 -6.07
C ASP A 38 -7.16 -10.97 -7.43
N PRO A 39 -6.58 -11.84 -8.29
CA PRO A 39 -6.04 -11.46 -9.58
C PRO A 39 -7.05 -10.74 -10.49
N ILE A 40 -8.36 -10.98 -10.32
CA ILE A 40 -9.42 -10.37 -11.12
C ILE A 40 -9.34 -8.85 -11.04
N HIS A 41 -9.06 -8.28 -9.87
CA HIS A 41 -9.03 -6.82 -9.69
C HIS A 41 -7.82 -6.15 -10.36
N ALA A 42 -6.73 -6.89 -10.58
CA ALA A 42 -5.57 -6.41 -11.31
C ALA A 42 -5.70 -6.57 -12.84
N THR A 43 -6.71 -7.28 -13.35
CA THR A 43 -6.90 -7.49 -14.80
C THR A 43 -7.08 -6.19 -15.56
N GLY A 44 -7.63 -5.15 -14.93
CA GLY A 44 -7.75 -3.81 -15.51
C GLY A 44 -6.41 -3.15 -15.87
N LEU A 45 -5.30 -3.62 -15.30
CA LEU A 45 -3.95 -3.14 -15.59
C LEU A 45 -3.35 -3.79 -16.86
N LEU A 46 -4.00 -4.82 -17.38
CA LEU A 46 -3.57 -5.47 -18.60
C LEU A 46 -3.89 -4.60 -19.82
N PRO A 47 -3.02 -4.62 -20.85
CA PRO A 47 -3.37 -4.05 -22.15
C PRO A 47 -4.73 -4.59 -22.64
N TRP A 48 -5.50 -3.73 -23.31
CA TRP A 48 -6.85 -4.07 -23.78
C TRP A 48 -6.89 -5.38 -24.61
N HIS A 49 -5.85 -5.63 -25.41
CA HIS A 49 -5.74 -6.84 -26.22
C HIS A 49 -5.53 -8.10 -25.38
N GLU A 50 -4.72 -8.03 -24.31
CA GLU A 50 -4.53 -9.15 -23.39
C GLU A 50 -5.81 -9.44 -22.60
N ARG A 51 -6.62 -8.42 -22.32
CA ARG A 51 -7.93 -8.59 -21.66
C ARG A 51 -8.94 -9.34 -22.54
N LEU A 52 -8.90 -9.13 -23.85
CA LEU A 52 -9.86 -9.71 -24.79
C LEU A 52 -9.44 -11.07 -25.33
N TRP A 53 -8.14 -11.25 -25.61
CA TRP A 53 -7.62 -12.45 -26.29
C TRP A 53 -6.73 -13.32 -25.40
N GLY A 54 -6.58 -12.93 -24.13
CA GLY A 54 -5.62 -13.55 -23.22
C GLY A 54 -4.18 -13.07 -23.50
N SER A 55 -3.32 -13.26 -22.50
CA SER A 55 -1.88 -13.04 -22.67
C SER A 55 -1.25 -14.26 -23.34
N ARG A 56 -0.38 -14.04 -24.34
CA ARG A 56 0.50 -15.10 -24.89
C ARG A 56 1.59 -15.55 -23.92
N ARG A 57 1.87 -14.75 -22.90
CA ARG A 57 2.94 -14.99 -21.93
C ARG A 57 2.35 -15.14 -20.54
N GLU A 58 2.68 -16.25 -19.88
CA GLU A 58 2.30 -16.45 -18.49
C GLU A 58 2.92 -15.35 -17.64
N ARG A 59 2.08 -14.67 -16.85
CA ARG A 59 2.51 -13.62 -15.92
C ARG A 59 2.57 -14.26 -14.54
N PRO A 60 3.75 -14.33 -13.89
CA PRO A 60 3.83 -14.91 -12.58
C PRO A 60 2.94 -14.11 -11.62
N ALA A 61 2.10 -14.83 -10.89
CA ALA A 61 1.24 -14.25 -9.88
C ALA A 61 2.10 -13.65 -8.75
N PRO A 62 1.66 -12.54 -8.12
CA PRO A 62 2.33 -12.03 -6.94
C PRO A 62 2.40 -13.10 -5.84
N ASN A 63 3.56 -13.18 -5.17
CA ASN A 63 3.85 -14.16 -4.13
C ASN A 63 4.52 -13.57 -2.88
N ALA A 64 4.85 -12.28 -2.91
CA ALA A 64 5.37 -11.53 -1.77
C ALA A 64 4.73 -10.14 -1.73
N PHE A 65 4.40 -9.68 -0.52
CA PHE A 65 3.55 -8.52 -0.31
C PHE A 65 4.14 -7.62 0.76
N TYR A 66 4.08 -6.31 0.51
CA TYR A 66 4.34 -5.28 1.51
C TYR A 66 3.08 -4.45 1.69
N LEU A 67 2.51 -4.45 2.89
CA LEU A 67 1.29 -3.69 3.24
C LEU A 67 1.64 -2.64 4.28
N ASN A 68 1.41 -1.37 3.97
CA ASN A 68 1.73 -0.25 4.85
C ASN A 68 0.50 0.62 5.10
N LEU A 69 0.31 1.02 6.37
CA LEU A 69 -0.60 2.11 6.71
C LEU A 69 0.14 3.44 6.53
N LEU A 70 -0.28 4.20 5.53
CA LEU A 70 0.24 5.54 5.26
C LEU A 70 -0.69 6.59 5.87
N LEU A 71 -0.18 7.31 6.87
CA LEU A 71 -0.78 8.52 7.43
C LEU A 71 -0.07 9.74 6.84
N LEU A 72 -0.84 10.69 6.31
CA LEU A 72 -0.34 11.98 5.83
C LEU A 72 -1.06 13.13 6.51
N ASP A 73 -0.30 14.02 7.13
CA ASP A 73 -0.81 15.24 7.71
C ASP A 73 -1.02 16.32 6.64
N ALA A 74 -1.88 17.30 6.93
CA ALA A 74 -2.09 18.45 6.05
C ALA A 74 -0.76 19.16 5.71
N GLY A 75 -0.64 19.59 4.46
CA GLY A 75 0.58 20.20 3.90
C GLY A 75 1.70 19.22 3.58
N ARG A 76 1.56 17.92 3.92
CA ARG A 76 2.52 16.87 3.55
C ARG A 76 2.09 16.13 2.30
N GLY A 77 3.09 15.70 1.53
CA GLY A 77 2.93 14.84 0.37
C GLY A 77 3.98 13.73 0.37
N VAL A 78 3.97 12.92 -0.68
CA VAL A 78 4.99 11.91 -0.93
C VAL A 78 5.72 12.30 -2.21
N GLY A 79 7.04 12.43 -2.12
CA GLY A 79 7.87 12.78 -3.28
C GLY A 79 7.81 11.73 -4.38
N ARG A 80 8.26 12.10 -5.58
CA ARG A 80 8.30 11.18 -6.72
C ARG A 80 9.21 9.98 -6.46
N HIS A 81 8.70 8.77 -6.66
CA HIS A 81 9.44 7.52 -6.49
C HIS A 81 8.78 6.36 -7.25
N ILE A 82 9.48 5.24 -7.29
CA ILE A 82 8.92 3.91 -7.61
C ILE A 82 9.05 3.09 -6.33
N ASP A 83 8.02 2.30 -6.01
CA ASP A 83 8.06 1.40 -4.87
C ASP A 83 9.06 0.27 -5.12
N ALA A 84 9.89 -0.02 -4.11
CA ALA A 84 10.92 -1.05 -4.19
C ALA A 84 11.22 -1.63 -2.80
N THR A 85 10.24 -1.63 -1.89
CA THR A 85 10.45 -1.97 -0.48
C THR A 85 10.99 -3.40 -0.30
N LEU A 86 10.60 -4.33 -1.16
CA LEU A 86 11.10 -5.71 -1.11
C LEU A 86 12.35 -5.94 -1.97
N GLN A 87 12.89 -4.94 -2.66
CA GLN A 87 14.08 -5.10 -3.51
C GLN A 87 15.28 -5.60 -2.70
N GLU A 88 15.68 -4.86 -1.67
CA GLU A 88 16.83 -5.21 -0.83
C GLU A 88 16.68 -6.60 -0.15
N PRO A 89 15.60 -6.91 0.59
CA PRO A 89 15.46 -8.22 1.21
C PRO A 89 15.31 -9.36 0.18
N SER A 90 14.76 -9.09 -1.02
CA SER A 90 14.70 -10.10 -2.07
C SER A 90 16.06 -10.38 -2.71
N GLY A 91 17.06 -9.49 -2.59
CA GLY A 91 18.33 -9.60 -3.29
C GLY A 91 18.24 -9.59 -4.81
N VAL A 92 17.07 -9.23 -5.39
CA VAL A 92 16.87 -9.10 -6.84
C VAL A 92 17.13 -7.65 -7.23
N PRO A 93 18.15 -7.36 -8.07
CA PRO A 93 18.41 -6.00 -8.55
C PRO A 93 17.20 -5.42 -9.28
N ASP A 94 16.94 -4.13 -9.06
CA ASP A 94 15.88 -3.35 -9.72
C ASP A 94 14.46 -3.94 -9.60
N ALA A 95 14.24 -4.81 -8.60
CA ALA A 95 12.94 -5.40 -8.35
C ALA A 95 11.91 -4.33 -7.98
N THR A 96 10.84 -4.28 -8.75
CA THR A 96 9.68 -3.43 -8.54
C THR A 96 8.43 -4.30 -8.40
N PRO A 97 7.37 -3.82 -7.73
CA PRO A 97 6.13 -4.57 -7.64
C PRO A 97 5.51 -4.72 -9.03
N ARG A 98 4.75 -5.80 -9.23
CA ARG A 98 3.95 -5.98 -10.44
C ARG A 98 2.85 -4.92 -10.51
N HIS A 99 2.23 -4.65 -9.36
CA HIS A 99 1.29 -3.56 -9.18
C HIS A 99 1.21 -3.15 -7.71
N VAL A 100 0.73 -1.94 -7.51
CA VAL A 100 0.51 -1.34 -6.20
C VAL A 100 -0.98 -1.05 -6.06
N SER A 101 -1.51 -1.28 -4.87
CA SER A 101 -2.91 -1.07 -4.53
C SER A 101 -3.03 -0.06 -3.40
N VAL A 102 -3.89 0.94 -3.54
CA VAL A 102 -4.12 1.98 -2.54
C VAL A 102 -5.59 2.02 -2.19
N LEU A 103 -5.92 1.72 -0.94
CA LEU A 103 -7.25 1.95 -0.38
C LEU A 103 -7.21 3.21 0.48
N TYR A 104 -8.02 4.20 0.12
CA TYR A 104 -8.19 5.41 0.93
C TYR A 104 -9.18 5.13 2.07
N LEU A 105 -8.65 4.98 3.29
CA LEU A 105 -9.45 4.68 4.48
C LEU A 105 -10.14 5.92 5.05
N GLN A 106 -9.47 7.07 4.98
CA GLN A 106 -9.98 8.33 5.47
C GLN A 106 -9.40 9.48 4.65
N VAL A 107 -10.27 10.33 4.14
CA VAL A 107 -9.89 11.53 3.39
C VAL A 107 -10.61 12.72 4.02
N PRO A 108 -9.90 13.69 4.62
CA PRO A 108 -10.56 14.82 5.26
C PRO A 108 -11.47 15.58 4.29
N GLU A 109 -12.61 16.04 4.78
CA GLU A 109 -13.56 16.78 3.96
C GLU A 109 -12.99 18.13 3.47
N ARG A 110 -13.50 18.60 2.32
CA ARG A 110 -13.21 19.93 1.75
C ARG A 110 -11.73 20.23 1.50
N VAL A 111 -10.89 19.19 1.43
CA VAL A 111 -9.47 19.34 1.07
C VAL A 111 -9.28 19.70 -0.39
N ARG A 112 -8.26 20.51 -0.63
CA ARG A 112 -7.67 20.77 -1.96
C ARG A 112 -6.30 20.08 -2.02
N GLY A 113 -5.98 19.45 -3.13
CA GLY A 113 -4.75 18.68 -3.27
C GLY A 113 -4.92 17.22 -2.80
N GLY A 114 -3.80 16.55 -2.55
CA GLY A 114 -3.80 15.15 -2.11
C GLY A 114 -3.83 14.12 -3.23
N GLU A 115 -3.85 14.56 -4.49
CA GLU A 115 -3.95 13.68 -5.65
C GLU A 115 -2.75 12.75 -5.74
N LEU A 116 -3.02 11.48 -6.06
CA LEU A 116 -2.00 10.53 -6.50
C LEU A 116 -1.76 10.78 -7.99
N ARG A 117 -0.52 11.14 -8.35
CA ARG A 117 -0.11 11.33 -9.74
C ARG A 117 0.75 10.17 -10.18
N LEU A 118 0.42 9.60 -11.33
CA LEU A 118 1.15 8.49 -11.94
C LEU A 118 1.90 9.01 -13.16
N LEU A 119 3.17 8.63 -13.27
CA LEU A 119 4.06 9.06 -14.34
C LEU A 119 4.78 7.86 -14.94
N GLN A 120 4.99 7.91 -16.25
CA GLN A 120 5.85 7.00 -16.99
C GLN A 120 6.96 7.84 -17.64
N ASN A 121 8.22 7.58 -17.28
CA ASN A 121 9.37 8.37 -17.77
C ASN A 121 9.13 9.89 -17.62
N ASP A 122 8.77 10.32 -16.40
CA ASP A 122 8.41 11.71 -16.05
C ASP A 122 7.20 12.30 -16.80
N THR A 123 6.52 11.55 -17.65
CA THR A 123 5.30 11.97 -18.35
C THR A 123 4.07 11.55 -17.55
N PRO A 124 3.16 12.47 -17.18
CA PRO A 124 1.93 12.11 -16.49
C PRO A 124 1.05 11.19 -17.33
N VAL A 125 0.64 10.05 -16.75
CA VAL A 125 -0.25 9.06 -17.39
C VAL A 125 -1.59 8.92 -16.67
N GLY A 126 -1.71 9.48 -15.47
CA GLY A 126 -2.95 9.47 -14.71
C GLY A 126 -2.86 10.31 -13.45
N GLU A 127 -4.02 10.76 -12.98
CA GLU A 127 -4.16 11.48 -11.72
C GLU A 127 -5.44 10.99 -11.04
N ILE A 128 -5.33 10.66 -9.76
CA ILE A 128 -6.43 10.13 -8.97
C ILE A 128 -6.66 11.05 -7.79
N ARG A 129 -7.87 11.62 -7.74
CA ARG A 129 -8.32 12.38 -6.59
C ARG A 129 -8.79 11.41 -5.49
N PRO A 130 -8.21 11.50 -4.27
CA PRO A 130 -8.55 10.57 -3.19
C PRO A 130 -10.01 10.77 -2.75
N ARG A 131 -10.69 9.66 -2.48
CA ARG A 131 -12.02 9.60 -1.88
C ARG A 131 -12.06 8.43 -0.91
N GLU A 132 -12.73 8.59 0.22
CA GLU A 132 -12.89 7.51 1.17
C GLU A 132 -13.54 6.28 0.52
N GLY A 133 -13.02 5.08 0.83
CA GLY A 133 -13.43 3.81 0.25
C GLY A 133 -12.94 3.55 -1.19
N LEU A 134 -12.29 4.52 -1.85
CA LEU A 134 -11.74 4.32 -3.18
C LEU A 134 -10.53 3.36 -3.11
N LEU A 135 -10.62 2.26 -3.85
CA LEU A 135 -9.52 1.34 -4.11
C LEU A 135 -8.96 1.59 -5.50
N VAL A 136 -7.66 1.83 -5.57
CA VAL A 136 -6.93 2.08 -6.82
C VAL A 136 -5.87 1.01 -6.99
N HIS A 137 -5.76 0.48 -8.20
CA HIS A 137 -4.62 -0.34 -8.61
C HIS A 137 -3.85 0.40 -9.70
N PHE A 138 -2.52 0.33 -9.68
CA PHE A 138 -1.68 0.83 -10.76
C PHE A 138 -0.45 -0.05 -10.95
N ARG A 139 0.16 0.01 -12.14
CA ARG A 139 1.37 -0.76 -12.44
C ARG A 139 2.52 -0.32 -11.54
N GLY A 140 3.25 -1.28 -10.98
CA GLY A 140 4.30 -0.99 -10.00
C GLY A 140 5.59 -0.42 -10.59
N ASP A 141 5.70 -0.39 -11.92
CA ASP A 141 6.81 0.25 -12.63
C ASP A 141 6.55 1.72 -12.98
N LEU A 142 5.40 2.28 -12.57
CA LEU A 142 5.12 3.70 -12.71
C LEU A 142 5.77 4.48 -11.57
N GLN A 143 6.41 5.59 -11.94
CA GLN A 143 6.76 6.62 -10.97
C GLN A 143 5.47 7.22 -10.43
N HIS A 144 5.45 7.57 -9.15
CA HIS A 144 4.28 8.21 -8.57
C HIS A 144 4.65 9.17 -7.45
N GLU A 145 3.76 10.13 -7.23
CA GLU A 145 3.86 11.15 -6.19
C GLU A 145 2.48 11.43 -5.60
N VAL A 146 2.45 11.89 -4.35
CA VAL A 146 1.23 12.40 -3.71
C VAL A 146 1.40 13.89 -3.51
N ARG A 147 0.50 14.69 -4.10
CA ARG A 147 0.48 16.13 -3.90
C ARG A 147 0.12 16.46 -2.45
N PRO A 148 0.74 17.48 -1.83
CA PRO A 148 0.28 17.99 -0.55
C PRO A 148 -1.20 18.37 -0.59
N PHE A 149 -1.93 18.15 0.50
CA PHE A 149 -3.31 18.61 0.63
C PHE A 149 -3.44 19.72 1.67
N THR A 150 -4.37 20.65 1.48
CA THR A 150 -4.64 21.78 2.37
C THR A 150 -6.14 22.01 2.56
N GLY A 151 -6.52 22.89 3.48
CA GLY A 151 -7.92 23.32 3.67
C GLY A 151 -8.75 22.42 4.59
N SER A 152 -8.14 21.43 5.23
CA SER A 152 -8.74 20.66 6.31
C SER A 152 -8.68 21.42 7.64
N GLN A 153 -9.41 20.92 8.64
CA GLN A 153 -9.21 21.33 10.04
C GLN A 153 -7.76 21.12 10.47
N GLU A 154 -7.32 21.92 11.45
CA GLU A 154 -5.99 21.77 12.05
C GLU A 154 -5.85 20.36 12.65
N GLY A 155 -4.72 19.69 12.36
CA GLY A 155 -4.49 18.31 12.78
C GLY A 155 -5.18 17.22 11.96
N ALA A 156 -5.83 17.54 10.84
CA ALA A 156 -6.45 16.51 10.00
C ALA A 156 -5.41 15.59 9.33
N THR A 157 -5.68 14.29 9.38
CA THR A 157 -4.83 13.24 8.79
C THR A 157 -5.59 12.49 7.70
N ARG A 158 -4.92 12.21 6.59
CA ARG A 158 -5.38 11.26 5.57
C ARG A 158 -4.77 9.90 5.85
N ALA A 159 -5.60 8.86 5.85
CA ALA A 159 -5.16 7.48 6.04
C ALA A 159 -5.40 6.64 4.78
N SER A 160 -4.42 5.82 4.42
CA SER A 160 -4.53 4.88 3.30
C SER A 160 -3.75 3.60 3.59
N LEU A 161 -4.29 2.46 3.14
CA LEU A 161 -3.52 1.21 3.04
C LEU A 161 -2.88 1.14 1.65
N VAL A 162 -1.56 0.94 1.63
CA VAL A 162 -0.77 0.78 0.42
C VAL A 162 -0.22 -0.64 0.40
N CYS A 163 -0.53 -1.41 -0.64
CA CYS A 163 -0.07 -2.78 -0.82
C CYS A 163 0.76 -2.89 -2.10
N GLU A 164 2.06 -3.16 -1.94
CA GLU A 164 2.96 -3.52 -3.02
C GLU A 164 2.91 -5.05 -3.23
N GLN A 165 2.73 -5.48 -4.49
CA GLN A 165 2.56 -6.90 -4.84
C GLN A 165 3.67 -7.35 -5.79
N TYR A 166 4.59 -8.19 -5.29
CA TYR A 166 5.78 -8.64 -6.00
C TYR A 166 5.63 -10.08 -6.48
N ALA A 167 6.30 -10.40 -7.59
CA ALA A 167 6.44 -11.76 -8.08
C ALA A 167 7.93 -12.11 -8.13
N PHE A 168 8.41 -12.85 -7.14
CA PHE A 168 9.80 -13.27 -7.02
C PHE A 168 10.00 -14.73 -7.47
N PRO A 169 11.17 -15.07 -8.05
CA PRO A 169 11.53 -16.47 -8.26
C PRO A 169 11.77 -17.17 -6.90
N PRO A 170 11.71 -18.52 -6.84
CA PRO A 170 11.77 -19.27 -5.58
C PRO A 170 12.96 -18.92 -4.68
N GLU A 171 14.15 -18.73 -5.27
CA GLU A 171 15.37 -18.38 -4.54
C GLU A 171 15.30 -17.01 -3.86
N ALA A 172 14.59 -16.05 -4.47
CA ALA A 172 14.39 -14.72 -3.91
C ALA A 172 13.24 -14.71 -2.91
N LEU A 173 12.16 -15.45 -3.18
CA LEU A 173 11.04 -15.62 -2.25
C LEU A 173 11.49 -16.25 -0.92
N ALA A 174 12.41 -17.22 -0.97
CA ALA A 174 12.99 -17.85 0.22
C ALA A 174 13.74 -16.87 1.16
N ARG A 175 14.12 -15.69 0.67
CA ARG A 175 14.74 -14.61 1.48
C ARG A 175 13.70 -13.69 2.11
N ILE A 176 12.46 -13.70 1.63
CA ILE A 176 11.37 -12.92 2.18
C ILE A 176 10.78 -13.66 3.38
N PRO A 177 10.64 -13.02 4.56
CA PRO A 177 10.01 -13.66 5.69
C PRO A 177 8.55 -14.00 5.35
N ALA A 178 8.10 -15.20 5.72
CA ALA A 178 6.71 -15.62 5.50
C ALA A 178 5.72 -14.62 6.10
N PHE A 179 6.01 -14.11 7.30
CA PHE A 179 5.28 -13.01 7.93
C PHE A 179 6.21 -12.20 8.85
N ARG A 180 6.18 -10.87 8.74
CA ARG A 180 6.90 -9.94 9.62
C ARG A 180 6.15 -8.64 9.78
N ILE A 181 6.06 -8.15 11.01
CA ILE A 181 5.59 -6.79 11.32
C ILE A 181 6.82 -5.87 11.40
N GLN A 182 6.75 -4.72 10.73
CA GLN A 182 7.68 -3.62 10.86
C GLN A 182 6.98 -2.47 11.57
N SER A 183 7.34 -2.20 12.82
CA SER A 183 6.87 -1.01 13.53
C SER A 183 7.80 0.16 13.20
N LYS A 184 7.24 1.29 12.74
CA LYS A 184 7.93 2.58 12.77
C LYS A 184 7.44 3.33 14.02
N ALA A 185 8.35 4.03 14.71
CA ALA A 185 8.20 4.54 16.08
C ALA A 185 6.94 5.39 16.42
N GLY A 186 6.10 5.77 15.47
CA GLY A 186 4.91 6.60 15.68
C GLY A 186 3.61 5.87 16.05
N PHE A 187 3.56 4.52 16.00
CA PHE A 187 2.29 3.79 16.12
C PHE A 187 1.81 3.55 17.57
N ALA A 188 2.72 3.36 18.54
CA ALA A 188 2.34 3.23 19.95
C ALA A 188 1.54 4.46 20.42
N ALA A 189 2.06 5.66 20.14
CA ALA A 189 1.39 6.92 20.46
C ALA A 189 0.04 7.13 19.74
N TYR A 190 -0.14 6.59 18.53
CA TYR A 190 -1.42 6.68 17.80
C TYR A 190 -2.48 5.72 18.38
N LEU A 191 -2.09 4.50 18.74
CA LEU A 191 -2.99 3.56 19.43
C LEU A 191 -3.39 4.07 20.81
N ASP A 192 -2.46 4.68 21.55
CA ASP A 192 -2.75 5.30 22.85
C ASP A 192 -3.74 6.45 22.68
N HIS A 193 -3.54 7.35 21.71
CA HIS A 193 -4.48 8.42 21.41
C HIS A 193 -5.87 7.91 20.95
N GLN A 194 -5.94 6.80 20.21
CA GLN A 194 -7.21 6.16 19.82
C GLN A 194 -7.90 5.47 21.00
N ARG A 195 -7.14 4.86 21.92
CA ARG A 195 -7.65 4.29 23.18
C ARG A 195 -8.19 5.35 24.14
N GLU A 196 -7.62 6.55 24.08
CA GLU A 196 -8.04 7.71 24.90
C GLU A 196 -9.26 8.45 24.33
N GLN A 197 -9.70 8.16 23.10
CA GLN A 197 -10.96 8.68 22.56
C GLN A 197 -12.16 7.89 23.13
N PRO A 198 -13.14 8.56 23.78
CA PRO A 198 -14.31 7.89 24.32
C PRO A 198 -15.23 7.45 23.16
N GLY A 199 -15.06 6.20 22.72
CA GLY A 199 -15.84 5.59 21.64
C GLY A 199 -15.18 4.38 20.95
N GLY A 200 -13.86 4.19 21.10
CA GLY A 200 -13.13 3.05 20.52
C GLY A 200 -13.13 1.84 21.46
N GLY A 201 -13.84 0.77 21.10
CA GLY A 201 -13.86 -0.48 21.86
C GLY A 201 -12.47 -1.06 22.09
N SER A 202 -12.25 -1.61 23.28
CA SER A 202 -10.98 -2.14 23.76
C SER A 202 -10.41 -3.24 22.85
N VAL A 203 -9.32 -2.96 22.14
CA VAL A 203 -8.47 -4.02 21.59
C VAL A 203 -7.52 -4.47 22.69
N GLY A 204 -7.66 -5.74 23.05
CA GLY A 204 -7.03 -6.40 24.18
C GLY A 204 -5.50 -6.34 24.18
N THR A 205 -4.97 -6.37 25.39
CA THR A 205 -3.54 -6.38 25.73
C THR A 205 -2.86 -7.61 25.13
N LEU A 206 -1.74 -7.39 24.45
CA LEU A 206 -0.84 -8.46 23.99
C LEU A 206 0.10 -8.81 25.15
N GLU A 207 -0.06 -10.02 25.71
CA GLU A 207 1.07 -10.81 26.23
C GLU A 207 1.65 -11.68 25.11
#